data_AF-A0A930L6W7-F1
#
_entry.id   AF-A0A930L6W7-F1
#
_cell.length_a   1.000
_cell.length_b   1.000
_cell.length_c   1.000
_cell.angle_alpha   90.00
_cell.angle_beta   90.00
_cell.angle_gamma   90.00
#
_symmetry.space_group_name_H-M   'P 1'
#
loop_
_entity.id
_entity.type
_entity.pdbx_description
1 polymer ?
#
loop_
_entity_poly.entity_id
_entity_poly.type
_entity_poly.pdbx_seq_one_letter_code
_entity_poly.pdbx_strand_id
1 'polypeptide(L)'
;MSNPIDLYLATSLYETLALSTSPNNSPDSVHIASYGCGEIYDLEEEGRTFKDWVKEDFIKNPNEYLNMLWNSILYGYATDTRVYNWLNERGFSLPVLRYDEDKYLRQPDGTGVPYLANDTQDYARQVDRLFDLTLLFDKEGNPFVRMERRPAICRFIAVDDQRNLPYWLIQQWDWSTEDWAKHGTVRSEVFGEPLEPHRLQVPEDGNPEGITHRLTGLRARELEEALDGLSLDGTKHMVFPYLRYVGNGAQCGLNLNHPSSVYEGEIRYV
;
A
#
# COMPACT_ATOMS: atom_id res chain seq x y z
N MET A 1 -7.01 -0.05 13.52
CA MET A 1 -5.91 0.63 12.79
C MET A 1 -4.56 0.07 13.24
N SER A 2 -3.67 -0.28 12.31
CA SER A 2 -2.28 -0.64 12.64
C SER A 2 -1.53 0.60 13.09
N ASN A 3 -0.86 0.55 14.25
CA ASN A 3 0.00 1.63 14.68
C ASN A 3 1.25 1.68 13.77
N PRO A 4 1.75 2.87 13.41
CA PRO A 4 3.06 2.99 12.77
C PRO A 4 4.12 2.22 13.55
N ILE A 5 5.03 1.58 12.83
CA ILE A 5 6.16 0.88 13.44
C ILE A 5 7.45 1.59 13.08
N ASP A 6 8.33 1.73 14.06
CA ASP A 6 9.66 2.27 13.87
C ASP A 6 10.66 1.13 13.68
N LEU A 7 11.47 1.27 12.65
CA LEU A 7 12.46 0.31 12.20
C LEU A 7 13.82 1.01 12.14
N TYR A 8 14.87 0.26 12.42
CA TYR A 8 16.20 0.83 12.60
C TYR A 8 17.14 0.34 11.51
N LEU A 9 17.88 1.28 10.92
CA LEU A 9 18.92 0.96 9.95
C LEU A 9 19.99 0.12 10.64
N ALA A 10 20.28 -1.04 10.08
CA ALA A 10 21.27 -1.96 10.58
C ALA A 10 22.03 -2.60 9.43
N THR A 11 23.14 -3.24 9.75
CA THR A 11 23.76 -4.23 8.88
C THR A 11 23.29 -5.62 9.31
N SER A 12 22.94 -6.48 8.36
CA SER A 12 22.66 -7.90 8.65
C SER A 12 23.87 -8.77 8.31
N LEU A 13 23.70 -10.09 8.40
CA LEU A 13 24.73 -11.05 7.94
C LEU A 13 25.07 -10.74 6.47
N TYR A 14 26.36 -10.77 6.13
CA TYR A 14 26.89 -10.51 4.79
C TYR A 14 26.76 -9.05 4.28
N GLU A 15 27.01 -8.05 5.13
CA GLU A 15 27.23 -6.64 4.70
C GLU A 15 26.06 -5.99 3.93
N THR A 16 24.84 -6.47 4.22
CA THR A 16 23.61 -5.95 3.61
C THR A 16 23.05 -4.80 4.42
N LEU A 17 22.41 -3.84 3.72
CA LEU A 17 21.57 -2.83 4.35
C LEU A 17 20.29 -3.51 4.84
N ALA A 18 19.94 -3.35 6.11
CA ALA A 18 18.78 -4.00 6.70
C ALA A 18 17.92 -3.07 7.55
N LEU A 19 16.65 -3.46 7.73
CA LEU A 19 15.73 -2.86 8.68
C LEU A 19 15.52 -3.81 9.86
N SER A 20 16.06 -3.43 11.02
CA SER A 20 15.95 -4.17 12.27
C SER A 20 14.78 -3.66 13.12
N THR A 21 14.20 -4.57 13.88
CA THR A 21 13.20 -4.26 14.91
C THR A 21 13.81 -3.70 16.20
N SER A 22 15.14 -3.55 16.27
CA SER A 22 15.87 -3.04 17.44
C SER A 22 16.95 -2.03 17.03
N PRO A 23 17.09 -0.89 17.75
CA PRO A 23 18.09 0.12 17.43
C PRO A 23 19.54 -0.36 17.59
N ASN A 24 19.76 -1.38 18.42
CA ASN A 24 21.08 -1.90 18.73
C ASN A 24 21.35 -3.28 18.10
N ASN A 25 20.48 -3.71 17.18
CA ASN A 25 20.58 -5.01 16.54
C ASN A 25 20.76 -6.16 17.55
N SER A 26 19.94 -6.16 18.61
CA SER A 26 19.94 -7.20 19.65
C SER A 26 19.89 -8.60 19.02
N PRO A 27 20.47 -9.65 19.64
CA PRO A 27 20.35 -11.02 19.12
C PRO A 27 18.91 -11.51 18.91
N ASP A 28 17.95 -10.96 19.66
CA ASP A 28 16.52 -11.25 19.53
C ASP A 28 15.80 -10.38 18.48
N SER A 29 16.53 -9.49 17.80
CA SER A 29 15.95 -8.62 16.78
C SER A 29 15.69 -9.39 15.49
N VAL A 30 14.59 -9.02 14.84
CA VAL A 30 14.24 -9.54 13.52
C VAL A 30 14.70 -8.53 12.48
N HIS A 31 15.37 -8.99 11.42
CA HIS A 31 15.57 -8.17 10.23
C HIS A 31 14.37 -8.37 9.32
N ILE A 32 13.53 -7.35 9.21
CA ILE A 32 12.29 -7.47 8.41
C ILE A 32 12.53 -7.29 6.91
N ALA A 33 13.67 -6.72 6.55
CA ALA A 33 14.12 -6.50 5.19
C ALA A 33 15.63 -6.41 5.16
N SER A 34 16.21 -6.86 4.05
CA SER A 34 17.63 -6.74 3.74
C SER A 34 17.85 -6.57 2.23
N TYR A 35 18.86 -5.80 1.87
CA TYR A 35 19.24 -5.50 0.50
C TYR A 35 20.77 -5.50 0.36
N GLY A 36 21.30 -6.11 -0.70
CA GLY A 36 22.72 -6.08 -1.02
C GLY A 36 23.17 -4.68 -1.42
N CYS A 37 23.91 -3.99 -0.56
CA CYS A 37 24.35 -2.62 -0.79
C CYS A 37 25.87 -2.59 -0.99
N GLY A 38 26.31 -2.41 -2.25
CA GLY A 38 27.74 -2.38 -2.58
C GLY A 38 28.51 -1.29 -1.83
N GLU A 39 27.88 -0.16 -1.54
CA GLU A 39 28.52 0.92 -0.77
C GLU A 39 28.84 0.52 0.67
N ILE A 40 28.11 -0.43 1.26
CA ILE A 40 28.40 -0.94 2.60
C ILE A 40 29.63 -1.85 2.59
N TYR A 41 29.84 -2.60 1.51
CA TYR A 41 31.04 -3.43 1.29
C TYR A 41 32.31 -2.57 1.31
N ASP A 42 32.27 -1.41 0.65
CA ASP A 42 33.42 -0.53 0.50
C ASP A 42 33.80 0.21 1.82
N LEU A 43 32.93 0.24 2.83
CA LEU A 43 33.18 0.98 4.08
C LEU A 43 34.38 0.48 4.86
N GLU A 44 34.60 -0.85 4.92
CA GLU A 44 35.75 -1.41 5.61
C GLU A 44 37.06 -1.03 4.91
N GLU A 45 37.07 -1.03 3.57
CA GLU A 45 38.24 -0.61 2.78
C GLU A 45 38.51 0.90 2.91
N GLU A 46 37.46 1.71 3.05
CA GLU A 46 37.53 3.16 3.26
C GLU A 46 37.81 3.58 4.72
N GLY A 47 37.80 2.63 5.67
CA GLY A 47 37.94 2.90 7.10
C GLY A 47 36.79 3.72 7.70
N ARG A 48 35.61 3.67 7.09
CA ARG A 48 34.39 4.37 7.52
C ARG A 48 33.48 3.43 8.28
N THR A 49 32.67 3.96 9.20
CA THR A 49 31.67 3.13 9.90
C THR A 49 30.32 3.19 9.20
N PHE A 50 29.48 2.17 9.37
CA PHE A 50 28.08 2.19 8.91
C PHE A 50 27.32 3.42 9.41
N LYS A 51 27.59 3.86 10.64
CA LYS A 51 26.97 5.06 11.21
C LYS A 51 27.36 6.33 10.47
N ASP A 52 28.61 6.42 10.00
CA ASP A 52 29.08 7.56 9.23
C ASP A 52 28.46 7.55 7.83
N TRP A 53 28.46 6.40 7.16
CA TRP A 53 27.79 6.24 5.86
C TRP A 53 26.31 6.60 5.92
N VAL A 54 25.58 6.15 6.96
CA VAL A 54 24.18 6.50 7.13
C VAL A 54 24.02 8.03 7.21
N LYS A 55 24.85 8.70 8.01
CA LYS A 55 24.77 10.16 8.23
C LYS A 55 25.25 11.00 7.06
N GLU A 56 26.07 10.45 6.18
CA GLU A 56 26.70 11.19 5.10
C GLU A 56 26.11 10.87 3.75
N ASP A 57 25.78 9.61 3.46
CA ASP A 57 25.46 9.13 2.13
C ASP A 57 24.01 8.67 2.01
N PHE A 58 23.56 7.76 2.89
CA PHE A 58 22.18 7.28 2.88
C PHE A 58 21.15 8.44 2.94
N ILE A 59 21.36 9.41 3.83
CA ILE A 59 20.42 10.53 3.98
C ILE A 59 20.36 11.48 2.77
N LYS A 60 21.35 11.44 1.86
CA LYS A 60 21.32 12.29 0.65
C LYS A 60 20.25 11.80 -0.33
N ASN A 61 20.10 10.48 -0.45
CA ASN A 61 19.17 9.84 -1.40
C ASN A 61 18.41 8.66 -0.75
N PRO A 62 17.65 8.88 0.34
CA PRO A 62 17.06 7.79 1.11
C PRO A 62 16.04 6.97 0.30
N ASN A 63 15.31 7.62 -0.63
CA ASN A 63 14.27 6.96 -1.42
C ASN A 63 14.81 5.83 -2.31
N GLU A 64 16.05 5.93 -2.78
CA GLU A 64 16.69 4.89 -3.58
C GLU A 64 16.80 3.58 -2.78
N TYR A 65 17.34 3.67 -1.56
CA TYR A 65 17.50 2.53 -0.67
C TYR A 65 16.17 2.05 -0.08
N LEU A 66 15.27 2.98 0.28
CA LEU A 66 13.96 2.62 0.84
C LEU A 66 13.09 1.87 -0.16
N ASN A 67 13.14 2.20 -1.45
CA ASN A 67 12.41 1.45 -2.48
C ASN A 67 12.90 0.00 -2.59
N MET A 68 14.21 -0.24 -2.46
CA MET A 68 14.76 -1.60 -2.46
C MET A 68 14.34 -2.39 -1.22
N LEU A 69 14.37 -1.74 -0.05
CA LEU A 69 13.92 -2.33 1.21
C LEU A 69 12.41 -2.61 1.20
N TRP A 70 11.62 -1.78 0.54
CA TRP A 70 10.16 -1.93 0.44
C TRP A 70 9.77 -3.28 -0.19
N ASN A 71 10.38 -3.63 -1.33
CA ASN A 71 10.15 -4.93 -1.98
C ASN A 71 10.64 -6.09 -1.10
N SER A 72 11.76 -5.90 -0.41
CA SER A 72 12.33 -6.89 0.51
C SER A 72 11.42 -7.17 1.72
N ILE A 73 10.71 -6.17 2.26
CA ILE A 73 9.69 -6.38 3.30
C ILE A 73 8.59 -7.32 2.81
N LEU A 74 8.05 -7.10 1.62
CA LEU A 74 6.97 -7.93 1.06
C LEU A 74 7.43 -9.38 0.84
N TYR A 75 8.63 -9.54 0.30
CA TYR A 75 9.20 -10.86 0.07
C TYR A 75 9.51 -11.58 1.39
N GLY A 76 10.10 -10.88 2.36
CA GLY A 76 10.34 -11.39 3.71
C GLY A 76 9.05 -11.78 4.42
N TYR A 77 7.99 -10.99 4.29
CA TYR A 77 6.67 -11.33 4.83
C TYR A 77 6.10 -12.63 4.21
N ALA A 78 6.33 -12.86 2.91
CA ALA A 78 5.86 -14.06 2.21
C ALA A 78 6.71 -15.31 2.52
N THR A 79 7.99 -15.16 2.87
CA THR A 79 8.96 -16.27 2.90
C THR A 79 9.59 -16.56 4.28
N ASP A 80 9.65 -15.60 5.20
CA ASP A 80 10.17 -15.78 6.56
C ASP A 80 9.05 -15.73 7.60
N THR A 81 8.77 -16.86 8.25
CA THR A 81 7.74 -16.98 9.28
C THR A 81 7.96 -16.03 10.48
N ARG A 82 9.21 -15.66 10.79
CA ARG A 82 9.52 -14.71 11.88
C ARG A 82 9.07 -13.30 11.51
N VAL A 83 9.34 -12.88 10.27
CA VAL A 83 8.90 -11.57 9.74
C VAL A 83 7.38 -11.53 9.65
N TYR A 84 6.76 -12.58 9.10
CA TYR A 84 5.31 -12.74 9.05
C TYR A 84 4.65 -12.59 10.42
N ASN A 85 5.12 -13.34 11.43
CA ASN A 85 4.55 -13.29 12.78
C ASN A 85 4.74 -11.91 13.42
N TRP A 86 5.93 -11.34 13.33
CA TRP A 86 6.26 -10.06 13.96
C TRP A 86 5.42 -8.89 13.40
N LEU A 87 5.19 -8.86 12.08
CA LEU A 87 4.35 -7.86 11.42
C LEU A 87 2.87 -8.05 11.76
N ASN A 88 2.37 -9.30 11.75
CA ASN A 88 0.97 -9.59 12.09
C ASN A 88 0.63 -9.24 13.55
N GLU A 89 1.52 -9.54 14.50
CA GLU A 89 1.37 -9.14 15.91
C GLU A 89 1.22 -7.61 16.09
N ARG A 90 1.69 -6.82 15.12
CA ARG A 90 1.63 -5.34 15.11
C ARG A 90 0.53 -4.79 14.19
N GLY A 91 -0.33 -5.66 13.65
CA GLY A 91 -1.46 -5.27 12.79
C GLY A 91 -1.10 -5.05 11.32
N PHE A 92 0.11 -5.37 10.90
CA PHE A 92 0.53 -5.37 9.50
C PHE A 92 0.22 -6.71 8.83
N SER A 93 -1.07 -7.04 8.72
CA SER A 93 -1.55 -8.15 7.89
C SER A 93 -1.47 -7.75 6.42
N LEU A 94 -0.33 -8.01 5.80
CA LEU A 94 -0.05 -7.78 4.38
C LEU A 94 -0.55 -8.98 3.55
N PRO A 95 -0.87 -8.77 2.26
CA PRO A 95 -1.14 -9.88 1.36
C PRO A 95 0.13 -10.69 1.09
N VAL A 96 -0.03 -12.00 0.91
CA VAL A 96 1.05 -12.86 0.41
C VAL A 96 1.08 -12.74 -1.10
N LEU A 97 2.10 -12.07 -1.63
CA LEU A 97 2.26 -11.84 -3.07
C LEU A 97 2.94 -13.02 -3.75
N ARG A 98 2.60 -13.28 -5.02
CA ARG A 98 3.27 -14.32 -5.82
C ARG A 98 4.47 -13.74 -6.55
N TYR A 99 5.57 -14.48 -6.49
CA TYR A 99 6.82 -14.13 -7.12
C TYR A 99 7.16 -15.15 -8.23
N ASP A 100 7.76 -14.65 -9.31
CA ASP A 100 8.27 -15.45 -10.42
C ASP A 100 9.67 -15.98 -10.06
N GLU A 101 9.71 -17.17 -9.45
CA GLU A 101 10.95 -17.81 -8.98
C GLU A 101 11.95 -18.05 -10.11
N ASP A 102 11.48 -18.29 -11.35
CA ASP A 102 12.36 -18.52 -12.51
C ASP A 102 13.15 -17.27 -12.91
N LYS A 103 12.66 -16.08 -12.52
CA LYS A 103 13.35 -14.80 -12.76
C LYS A 103 14.28 -14.36 -11.62
N TYR A 104 14.36 -15.11 -10.52
CA TYR A 104 15.26 -14.81 -9.39
C TYR A 104 16.73 -14.67 -9.82
N LEU A 105 17.18 -15.51 -10.76
CA LEU A 105 18.59 -15.59 -11.19
C LEU A 105 19.03 -14.47 -12.15
N ARG A 106 18.13 -13.56 -12.55
CA ARG A 106 18.39 -12.58 -13.62
C ARG A 106 18.34 -11.13 -13.17
N GLN A 107 18.31 -10.86 -11.87
CA GLN A 107 18.10 -9.50 -11.37
C GLN A 107 19.37 -8.67 -11.39
N PRO A 108 19.36 -7.52 -12.10
CA PRO A 108 20.53 -6.64 -12.19
C PRO A 108 20.66 -5.68 -11.01
N ASP A 109 19.64 -5.57 -10.13
CA ASP A 109 19.58 -4.56 -9.06
C ASP A 109 20.20 -5.02 -7.72
N GLY A 110 20.63 -6.29 -7.63
CA GLY A 110 21.26 -6.84 -6.44
C GLY A 110 20.31 -7.02 -5.25
N THR A 111 18.99 -6.90 -5.47
CA THR A 111 18.02 -6.95 -4.36
C THR A 111 17.81 -8.33 -3.78
N GLY A 112 18.00 -9.37 -4.58
CA GLY A 112 17.66 -10.74 -4.19
C GLY A 112 16.16 -10.94 -3.97
N VAL A 113 15.30 -10.06 -4.48
CA VAL A 113 13.84 -10.14 -4.36
C VAL A 113 13.27 -10.44 -5.74
N PRO A 114 12.78 -11.67 -6.02
CA PRO A 114 12.29 -12.04 -7.34
C PRO A 114 11.18 -11.08 -7.85
N TYR A 115 10.98 -11.03 -9.17
CA TYR A 115 9.92 -10.21 -9.74
C TYR A 115 8.54 -10.73 -9.34
N LEU A 116 7.56 -9.83 -9.22
CA LEU A 116 6.16 -10.22 -9.04
C LEU A 116 5.68 -11.01 -10.25
N ALA A 117 4.87 -12.04 -10.01
CA ALA A 117 4.33 -12.89 -11.08
C ALA A 117 3.28 -12.15 -11.95
N ASN A 118 2.62 -11.15 -11.38
CA ASN A 118 1.66 -10.27 -12.04
C ASN A 118 2.20 -8.84 -12.01
N ASP A 119 2.20 -8.20 -13.18
CA ASP A 119 2.74 -6.85 -13.42
C ASP A 119 1.72 -5.92 -14.08
N THR A 120 0.43 -6.28 -14.05
CA THR A 120 -0.62 -5.41 -14.57
C THR A 120 -0.65 -4.08 -13.81
N GLN A 121 -1.02 -2.99 -14.49
CA GLN A 121 -1.02 -1.65 -13.91
C GLN A 121 -1.90 -1.52 -12.66
N ASP A 122 -3.05 -2.21 -12.65
CA ASP A 122 -3.95 -2.23 -11.48
C ASP A 122 -3.33 -2.99 -10.30
N TYR A 123 -2.69 -4.14 -10.57
CA TYR A 123 -1.97 -4.93 -9.55
C TYR A 123 -0.84 -4.12 -8.93
N ALA A 124 0.05 -3.54 -9.76
CA ALA A 124 1.18 -2.74 -9.31
C ALA A 124 0.73 -1.59 -8.40
N ARG A 125 -0.31 -0.86 -8.81
CA ARG A 125 -0.85 0.25 -8.02
C ARG A 125 -1.44 -0.17 -6.67
N GLN A 126 -2.01 -1.37 -6.57
CA GLN A 126 -2.50 -1.90 -5.29
C GLN A 126 -1.35 -2.29 -4.38
N VAL A 127 -0.32 -2.91 -4.95
CA VAL A 127 0.90 -3.29 -4.25
C VAL A 127 1.61 -2.05 -3.70
N ASP A 128 1.85 -1.03 -4.53
CA ASP A 128 2.51 0.23 -4.14
C ASP A 128 1.78 0.98 -3.01
N ARG A 129 0.50 0.68 -2.78
CA ARG A 129 -0.35 1.29 -1.76
C ARG A 129 -0.59 0.41 -0.53
N LEU A 130 0.25 -0.58 -0.29
CA LEU A 130 0.18 -1.38 0.94
C LEU A 130 0.71 -0.62 2.16
N PHE A 131 1.86 0.03 2.04
CA PHE A 131 2.48 0.79 3.12
C PHE A 131 3.52 1.80 2.59
N ASP A 132 3.83 2.82 3.39
CA ASP A 132 4.95 3.73 3.16
C ASP A 132 6.14 3.38 4.04
N LEU A 133 7.34 3.76 3.59
CA LEU A 133 8.54 3.87 4.41
C LEU A 133 8.99 5.33 4.42
N THR A 134 9.05 5.93 5.61
CA THR A 134 9.47 7.33 5.78
C THR A 134 10.72 7.40 6.65
N LEU A 135 11.77 8.04 6.17
CA LEU A 135 12.94 8.36 6.98
C LEU A 135 12.61 9.49 7.96
N LEU A 136 12.81 9.25 9.25
CA LEU A 136 12.62 10.21 10.34
C LEU A 136 13.86 10.24 11.24
N PHE A 137 13.91 11.19 12.16
CA PHE A 137 15.01 11.37 13.10
C PHE A 137 14.50 11.42 14.53
N ASP A 138 15.20 10.76 15.44
CA ASP A 138 14.91 10.85 16.88
C ASP A 138 15.39 12.19 17.47
N LYS A 139 15.22 12.37 18.79
CA LYS A 139 15.59 13.62 19.47
C LYS A 139 17.09 13.86 19.50
N GLU A 140 17.87 12.79 19.40
CA GLU A 140 19.32 12.75 19.38
C GLU A 140 19.87 12.89 17.95
N GLY A 141 19.00 12.99 16.93
CA GLY A 141 19.35 13.11 15.53
C GLY A 141 19.75 11.80 14.87
N ASN A 142 19.44 10.64 15.46
CA ASN A 142 19.66 9.35 14.82
C ASN A 142 18.51 9.04 13.85
N PRO A 143 18.82 8.60 12.62
CA PRO A 143 17.81 8.24 11.65
C PRO A 143 17.13 6.92 11.99
N PHE A 144 15.84 6.84 11.72
CA PHE A 144 15.04 5.61 11.76
C PHE A 144 14.01 5.63 10.63
N VAL A 145 13.51 4.47 10.25
CA VAL A 145 12.52 4.31 9.18
C VAL A 145 11.18 3.98 9.81
N ARG A 146 10.16 4.81 9.56
CA ARG A 146 8.79 4.54 9.98
C ARG A 146 8.02 3.87 8.86
N MET A 147 7.43 2.72 9.15
CA MET A 147 6.51 2.03 8.26
C MET A 147 5.07 2.33 8.66
N GLU A 148 4.26 2.78 7.69
CA GLU A 148 2.85 3.14 7.90
C GLU A 148 1.96 2.45 6.88
N ARG A 149 0.91 1.77 7.35
CA ARG A 149 -0.05 1.13 6.45
C ARG A 149 -0.86 2.19 5.71
N ARG A 150 -0.93 2.05 4.39
CA ARG A 150 -1.77 2.90 3.54
C ARG A 150 -3.20 2.35 3.50
N PRO A 151 -4.22 3.21 3.36
CA PRO A 151 -5.59 2.77 3.13
C PRO A 151 -5.70 1.98 1.82
N ALA A 152 -6.53 0.94 1.82
CA ALA A 152 -6.77 0.15 0.62
C ALA A 152 -7.59 0.94 -0.42
N ILE A 153 -7.22 0.83 -1.70
CA ILE A 153 -8.05 1.34 -2.79
C ILE A 153 -9.22 0.37 -3.00
N CYS A 154 -10.42 0.93 -3.04
CA CYS A 154 -11.65 0.24 -3.41
C CYS A 154 -12.21 0.83 -4.71
N ARG A 155 -12.87 0.00 -5.52
CA ARG A 155 -13.68 0.44 -6.65
C ARG A 155 -15.12 0.61 -6.21
N PHE A 156 -15.62 1.83 -6.34
CA PHE A 156 -17.03 2.19 -6.16
C PHE A 156 -17.69 2.26 -7.53
N ILE A 157 -18.71 1.43 -7.76
CA ILE A 157 -19.43 1.37 -9.02
C ILE A 157 -20.78 2.04 -8.81
N ALA A 158 -20.97 3.22 -9.39
CA ALA A 158 -22.27 3.86 -9.45
C ALA A 158 -23.10 3.16 -10.53
N VAL A 159 -24.25 2.61 -10.16
CA VAL A 159 -25.19 1.94 -11.08
C VAL A 159 -26.42 2.81 -11.25
N ASP A 160 -26.75 3.14 -12.49
CA ASP A 160 -27.99 3.83 -12.84
C ASP A 160 -29.10 2.78 -13.10
N ASP A 161 -29.89 2.49 -12.06
CA ASP A 161 -31.08 1.65 -12.17
C ASP A 161 -32.36 2.48 -12.06
N GLN A 162 -32.88 2.90 -13.21
CA GLN A 162 -34.11 3.68 -13.29
C GLN A 162 -35.35 2.95 -12.72
N ARG A 163 -35.28 1.61 -12.54
CA ARG A 163 -36.41 0.82 -12.03
C ARG A 163 -36.39 0.69 -10.51
N ASN A 164 -35.19 0.63 -9.90
CA ASN A 164 -35.02 0.37 -8.47
C ASN A 164 -34.17 1.43 -7.75
N LEU A 165 -34.04 2.62 -8.34
CA LEU A 165 -33.18 3.73 -7.91
C LEU A 165 -31.68 3.46 -8.12
N PRO A 166 -30.86 4.49 -8.37
CA PRO A 166 -29.41 4.32 -8.47
C PRO A 166 -28.80 3.85 -7.14
N TYR A 167 -27.74 3.04 -7.23
CA TYR A 167 -27.05 2.47 -6.07
C TYR A 167 -25.55 2.30 -6.33
N TRP A 168 -24.80 2.08 -5.25
CA TRP A 168 -23.39 1.70 -5.32
C TRP A 168 -23.17 0.19 -5.24
N LEU A 169 -22.13 -0.30 -5.90
CA LEU A 169 -21.48 -1.57 -5.58
C LEU A 169 -20.02 -1.29 -5.20
N ILE A 170 -19.44 -2.16 -4.38
CA ILE A 170 -18.05 -2.02 -3.94
C ILE A 170 -17.26 -3.25 -4.38
N GLN A 171 -16.11 -3.02 -4.98
CA GLN A 171 -15.12 -4.05 -5.26
C GLN A 171 -13.85 -3.73 -4.49
N GLN A 172 -13.50 -4.62 -3.56
CA GLN A 172 -12.18 -4.63 -2.95
C GLN A 172 -11.22 -5.44 -3.82
N TRP A 173 -9.92 -5.26 -3.61
CA TRP A 173 -8.93 -6.10 -4.25
C TRP A 173 -8.93 -7.51 -3.65
N ASP A 174 -9.03 -8.54 -4.48
CA ASP A 174 -8.91 -9.94 -4.08
C ASP A 174 -7.49 -10.42 -4.35
N TRP A 175 -6.69 -10.49 -3.28
CA TRP A 175 -5.31 -10.95 -3.34
C TRP A 175 -5.17 -12.43 -3.71
N SER A 176 -6.22 -13.24 -3.57
CA SER A 176 -6.18 -14.66 -3.96
C SER A 176 -6.29 -14.85 -5.47
N THR A 177 -7.06 -13.98 -6.14
CA THR A 177 -7.20 -13.97 -7.60
C THR A 177 -6.27 -12.97 -8.28
N GLU A 178 -5.61 -12.10 -7.50
CA GLU A 178 -4.80 -10.97 -7.99
C GLU A 178 -5.56 -10.08 -8.98
N ASP A 179 -6.83 -9.85 -8.66
CA ASP A 179 -7.75 -9.04 -9.44
C ASP A 179 -8.76 -8.40 -8.48
N TRP A 180 -9.61 -7.53 -9.00
CA TRP A 180 -10.75 -7.02 -8.27
C TRP A 180 -11.72 -8.14 -7.92
N ALA A 181 -12.14 -8.18 -6.66
CA ALA A 181 -13.14 -9.12 -6.20
C ALA A 181 -14.40 -9.05 -7.07
N LYS A 182 -15.02 -10.20 -7.31
CA LYS A 182 -16.39 -10.22 -7.85
C LYS A 182 -17.28 -9.44 -6.89
N HIS A 183 -18.10 -8.53 -7.44
CA HIS A 183 -18.89 -7.53 -6.70
C HIS A 183 -19.30 -7.95 -5.28
N GLY A 184 -18.61 -7.40 -4.28
CA GLY A 184 -19.11 -7.37 -2.92
C GLY A 184 -20.35 -6.48 -2.92
N THR A 185 -21.52 -7.06 -2.71
CA THR A 185 -22.77 -6.30 -2.84
C THR A 185 -22.97 -5.47 -1.58
N VAL A 186 -22.36 -4.29 -1.54
CA VAL A 186 -22.71 -3.22 -0.60
C VAL A 186 -23.59 -2.24 -1.33
N ARG A 187 -24.91 -2.43 -1.21
CA ARG A 187 -25.89 -1.52 -1.81
C ARG A 187 -26.16 -0.38 -0.85
N SER A 188 -25.66 0.79 -1.20
CA SER A 188 -26.17 2.06 -0.69
C SER A 188 -27.04 2.67 -1.78
N GLU A 189 -28.31 2.89 -1.48
CA GLU A 189 -29.17 3.72 -2.33
C GLU A 189 -28.61 5.14 -2.36
N VAL A 190 -28.61 5.77 -3.53
CA VAL A 190 -28.22 7.18 -3.66
C VAL A 190 -29.38 8.01 -4.20
N PHE A 191 -29.98 8.79 -3.30
CA PHE A 191 -31.10 9.68 -3.58
C PHE A 191 -30.67 11.13 -3.84
N GLY A 192 -30.86 11.66 -5.05
CA GLY A 192 -30.58 13.08 -5.36
C GLY A 192 -29.62 13.28 -6.53
N GLU A 193 -29.22 14.54 -6.77
CA GLU A 193 -28.47 15.00 -7.95
C GLU A 193 -27.32 14.05 -8.34
N PRO A 194 -27.10 13.83 -9.65
CA PRO A 194 -26.11 12.90 -10.16
C PRO A 194 -24.73 13.17 -9.55
N LEU A 195 -23.85 12.16 -9.57
CA LEU A 195 -22.41 12.33 -9.40
C LEU A 195 -21.82 13.07 -10.62
N GLU A 196 -22.50 14.13 -11.04
CA GLU A 196 -21.99 15.02 -12.04
C GLU A 196 -20.74 15.67 -11.47
N PRO A 197 -19.71 15.80 -12.31
CA PRO A 197 -18.42 16.24 -11.86
C PRO A 197 -18.54 17.65 -11.29
N HIS A 198 -18.50 17.75 -9.98
CA HIS A 198 -17.76 18.85 -9.37
C HIS A 198 -16.30 18.51 -9.63
N ARG A 199 -15.87 18.66 -10.90
CA ARG A 199 -14.52 18.36 -11.39
C ARG A 199 -13.57 19.21 -10.56
N LEU A 200 -13.09 18.64 -9.47
CA LEU A 200 -12.09 19.25 -8.63
C LEU A 200 -10.77 19.06 -9.37
N GLN A 201 -10.42 20.04 -10.19
CA GLN A 201 -9.01 20.29 -10.44
C GLN A 201 -8.48 20.97 -9.18
N VAL A 202 -7.87 20.23 -8.26
CA VAL A 202 -7.13 20.89 -7.15
C VAL A 202 -5.65 20.99 -7.55
N PRO A 203 -4.99 22.15 -7.36
CA PRO A 203 -3.76 22.53 -8.05
C PRO A 203 -2.47 22.50 -7.21
N GLU A 204 -1.34 22.44 -7.93
CA GLU A 204 0.04 22.89 -7.69
C GLU A 204 0.92 22.37 -6.52
N ASP A 205 0.40 21.68 -5.50
CA ASP A 205 1.22 21.11 -4.41
C ASP A 205 1.65 19.64 -4.63
N GLY A 206 1.53 19.15 -5.87
CA GLY A 206 2.51 18.22 -6.43
C GLY A 206 2.43 16.74 -6.04
N ASN A 207 1.33 16.24 -5.46
CA ASN A 207 1.05 14.81 -5.55
C ASN A 207 -0.45 14.43 -5.73
N PRO A 208 -0.97 14.51 -6.97
CA PRO A 208 -2.35 14.15 -7.32
C PRO A 208 -2.40 13.13 -8.46
N GLU A 209 -2.55 11.83 -8.20
CA GLU A 209 -2.83 10.84 -9.26
C GLU A 209 -4.32 10.81 -9.70
N GLY A 210 -4.91 11.98 -9.91
CA GLY A 210 -6.15 12.10 -10.69
C GLY A 210 -7.45 11.92 -9.91
N ILE A 211 -7.58 12.56 -8.75
CA ILE A 211 -8.91 12.84 -8.18
C ILE A 211 -9.69 13.63 -9.24
N THR A 212 -10.87 13.16 -9.60
CA THR A 212 -11.74 13.79 -10.62
C THR A 212 -13.11 14.15 -10.07
N HIS A 213 -13.50 13.58 -8.93
CA HIS A 213 -14.81 13.73 -8.32
C HIS A 213 -14.71 13.80 -6.80
N ARG A 214 -15.74 14.36 -6.16
CA ARG A 214 -15.89 14.36 -4.71
C ARG A 214 -17.32 13.99 -4.33
N LEU A 215 -17.47 13.06 -3.39
CA LEU A 215 -18.74 12.74 -2.74
C LEU A 215 -19.14 13.86 -1.79
N THR A 216 -20.42 14.21 -1.78
CA THR A 216 -20.97 15.07 -0.74
C THR A 216 -20.91 14.33 0.60
N GLY A 217 -20.84 15.08 1.72
CA GLY A 217 -20.77 14.46 3.06
C GLY A 217 -21.96 13.54 3.37
N LEU A 218 -23.14 13.83 2.81
CA LEU A 218 -24.31 12.96 2.93
C LEU A 218 -24.07 11.61 2.23
N ARG A 219 -23.51 11.61 1.02
CA ARG A 219 -23.22 10.40 0.25
C ARG A 219 -22.16 9.52 0.88
N ALA A 220 -21.07 10.14 1.35
CA ALA A 220 -20.02 9.42 2.06
C ALA A 220 -20.61 8.72 3.29
N ARG A 221 -21.46 9.41 4.04
CA ARG A 221 -22.13 8.86 5.22
C ARG A 221 -23.11 7.73 4.91
N GLU A 222 -23.95 7.87 3.87
CA GLU A 222 -24.86 6.79 3.42
C GLU A 222 -24.06 5.52 3.09
N LEU A 223 -22.91 5.67 2.43
CA LEU A 223 -22.03 4.57 2.08
C LEU A 223 -21.31 3.97 3.30
N GLU A 224 -20.86 4.79 4.25
CA GLU A 224 -20.31 4.34 5.54
C GLU A 224 -21.34 3.54 6.34
N GLU A 225 -22.58 4.02 6.45
CA GLU A 225 -23.66 3.32 7.14
C GLU A 225 -24.00 1.98 6.47
N ALA A 226 -23.98 1.92 5.13
CA ALA A 226 -24.18 0.68 4.39
C ALA A 226 -23.02 -0.32 4.59
N LEU A 227 -21.77 0.16 4.59
CA LEU A 227 -20.57 -0.63 4.88
C LEU A 227 -20.59 -1.19 6.31
N ASP A 228 -20.91 -0.35 7.29
CA ASP A 228 -21.03 -0.72 8.70
C ASP A 228 -22.16 -1.72 8.94
N GLY A 229 -23.29 -1.55 8.25
CA GLY A 229 -24.44 -2.45 8.31
C GLY A 229 -24.12 -3.89 7.87
N LEU A 230 -23.10 -4.08 7.03
CA LEU A 230 -22.63 -5.40 6.61
C LEU A 230 -21.67 -6.05 7.60
N SER A 231 -21.23 -5.30 8.62
CA SER A 231 -20.22 -5.76 9.59
C SER A 231 -18.99 -6.36 8.89
N LEU A 232 -18.58 -5.79 7.76
CA LEU A 232 -17.32 -6.15 7.12
C LEU A 232 -16.22 -6.00 8.18
N ASP A 233 -15.65 -7.13 8.57
CA ASP A 233 -14.63 -7.27 9.62
C ASP A 233 -15.01 -6.72 11.02
N GLY A 234 -16.30 -6.53 11.31
CA GLY A 234 -16.79 -6.05 12.62
C GLY A 234 -16.27 -4.67 13.04
N THR A 235 -15.76 -3.89 12.09
CA THR A 235 -15.17 -2.57 12.32
C THR A 235 -16.00 -1.49 11.65
N LYS A 236 -15.87 -0.26 12.14
CA LYS A 236 -16.52 0.88 11.49
C LYS A 236 -15.72 1.30 10.28
N HIS A 237 -16.38 1.87 9.28
CA HIS A 237 -15.78 2.31 8.04
C HIS A 237 -15.80 3.83 7.96
N MET A 238 -14.76 4.38 7.37
CA MET A 238 -14.69 5.77 6.97
C MET A 238 -14.38 5.81 5.47
N VAL A 239 -15.25 6.45 4.70
CA VAL A 239 -15.13 6.61 3.25
C VAL A 239 -14.48 7.96 2.98
N PHE A 240 -13.34 7.96 2.28
CA PHE A 240 -12.77 9.21 1.82
C PHE A 240 -13.66 9.83 0.74
N PRO A 241 -13.98 11.13 0.84
CA PRO A 241 -14.91 11.75 -0.08
C PRO A 241 -14.29 11.99 -1.47
N TYR A 242 -13.02 11.65 -1.71
CA TYR A 242 -12.32 11.92 -2.96
C TYR A 242 -12.26 10.67 -3.83
N LEU A 243 -12.70 10.83 -5.08
CA LEU A 243 -12.84 9.74 -6.04
C LEU A 243 -12.11 10.05 -7.35
N ARG A 244 -11.54 9.00 -7.94
CA ARG A 244 -11.01 8.99 -9.30
C ARG A 244 -11.97 8.20 -10.20
N TYR A 245 -12.55 8.84 -11.21
CA TYR A 245 -13.27 8.16 -12.28
C TYR A 245 -12.29 7.36 -13.14
N VAL A 246 -12.63 6.10 -13.39
CA VAL A 246 -11.79 5.13 -14.10
C VAL A 246 -12.38 4.77 -15.45
N GLY A 247 -13.71 4.72 -15.55
CA GLY A 247 -14.41 4.32 -16.77
C GLY A 247 -15.85 3.92 -16.48
N ASN A 248 -16.52 3.32 -17.45
CA ASN A 248 -17.79 2.63 -17.26
C ASN A 248 -17.59 1.14 -16.94
N GLY A 249 -18.65 0.44 -16.53
CA GLY A 249 -18.57 -0.98 -16.16
C GLY A 249 -17.88 -1.85 -17.22
N ALA A 250 -18.29 -1.74 -18.49
CA ALA A 250 -17.71 -2.53 -19.57
C ALA A 250 -16.22 -2.21 -19.82
N GLN A 251 -15.82 -0.94 -19.73
CA GLN A 251 -14.41 -0.52 -19.84
C GLN A 251 -13.54 -1.10 -18.72
N CYS A 252 -14.12 -1.36 -17.55
CA CYS A 252 -13.45 -1.98 -16.41
C CYS A 252 -13.62 -3.52 -16.37
N GLY A 253 -14.05 -4.14 -17.46
CA GLY A 253 -14.24 -5.60 -17.53
C GLY A 253 -15.46 -6.13 -16.76
N LEU A 254 -16.37 -5.24 -16.33
CA LEU A 254 -17.56 -5.59 -15.58
C LEU A 254 -18.73 -5.82 -16.53
N ASN A 255 -19.39 -6.97 -16.39
CA ASN A 255 -20.59 -7.31 -17.13
C ASN A 255 -21.84 -7.04 -16.27
N LEU A 256 -22.27 -5.78 -16.24
CA LEU A 256 -23.49 -5.36 -15.56
C LEU A 256 -24.61 -5.14 -16.60
N ASN A 257 -25.82 -5.61 -16.29
CA ASN A 257 -27.01 -5.40 -17.14
C ASN A 257 -27.54 -3.94 -17.09
N HIS A 258 -26.81 -3.04 -16.43
CA HIS A 258 -27.19 -1.66 -16.18
C HIS A 258 -26.04 -0.72 -16.55
N PRO A 259 -26.34 0.50 -17.04
CA PRO A 259 -25.35 1.54 -17.17
C PRO A 259 -24.66 1.79 -15.82
N SER A 260 -23.34 1.90 -15.85
CA SER A 260 -22.55 2.08 -14.64
C SER A 260 -21.30 2.89 -14.90
N SER A 261 -20.90 3.64 -13.89
CA SER A 261 -19.66 4.41 -13.83
C SER A 261 -18.81 3.88 -12.68
N VAL A 262 -17.54 3.64 -12.95
CA VAL A 262 -16.58 3.09 -12.00
C VAL A 262 -15.67 4.20 -11.52
N TYR A 263 -15.59 4.29 -10.20
CA TYR A 263 -14.74 5.21 -9.48
C TYR A 263 -13.83 4.41 -8.55
N GLU A 264 -12.66 4.94 -8.26
CA GLU A 264 -11.74 4.45 -7.25
C GLU A 264 -11.65 5.44 -6.11
N GLY A 265 -11.65 4.94 -4.88
CA GLY A 265 -11.41 5.75 -3.70
C GLY A 265 -10.96 4.89 -2.53
N GLU A 266 -10.89 5.47 -1.34
CA GLU A 266 -10.26 4.85 -0.18
C GLU A 266 -11.29 4.59 0.92
N ILE A 267 -11.19 3.43 1.56
CA ILE A 267 -11.92 3.10 2.79
C ILE A 267 -10.90 2.85 3.90
N ARG A 268 -11.13 3.42 5.09
CA ARG A 268 -10.36 3.12 6.30
C ARG A 268 -11.25 2.40 7.31
N TYR A 269 -10.67 1.39 7.95
CA TYR A 269 -11.25 0.75 9.13
C TYR A 269 -10.94 1.61 10.36
N VAL A 270 -11.98 1.94 11.13
CA VAL A 270 -11.95 2.76 12.35
C VAL A 270 -11.99 1.86 13.58
#